data_AF-A0A4S3LNB6-F1
#
_entry.id   AF-A0A4S3LNB6-F1
#
_cell.length_a   1.000
_cell.length_b   1.000
_cell.length_c   1.000
_cell.angle_alpha   90.00
_cell.angle_beta   90.00
_cell.angle_gamma   90.00
#
_symmetry.space_group_name_H-M   'P 1'
#
loop_
_entity.id
_entity.type
_entity.pdbx_description
1 polymer ?
#
loop_
_entity_poly.entity_id
_entity_poly.type
_entity_poly.pdbx_seq_one_letter_code
_entity_poly.pdbx_strand_id
1 'polypeptide(L)'
;MKFTSQDIKIFDEVFSTPYSAGYILDFTDKSMREFFDEEFAINIEDELYKKDGVSKAKRLRCFIKETNRETVLEVLAKLWQHRKKINSPALIPQEEMLFAQLIERLKNADVISSFGIPPARTERINTIDYKYLINELELMKSMTPQERGYRFESWLNELFSAFSLSPKAGFRIIGEQIDGSFNLHNEIYLVEAKSHSLKTSANDLHVFQGKLDQKATWTRGVFISWQGFSSEAFAAWGRNKSIVCVTGYDLYHMLMNNISLIDMFEKKIRLAAEKGDYCVSIDILYPEIFNK
;
A
#
# COMPACT_ATOMS: atom_id res chain seq x y z
N MET A 1 28.07 9.03 3.09
CA MET A 1 29.00 7.93 2.72
C MET A 1 29.95 8.45 1.64
N LYS A 2 31.21 8.05 1.59
CA LYS A 2 32.10 8.53 0.51
C LYS A 2 31.82 7.76 -0.79
N PHE A 3 30.81 8.19 -1.53
CA PHE A 3 30.49 7.64 -2.85
C PHE A 3 31.44 8.25 -3.90
N THR A 4 32.20 7.41 -4.60
CA THR A 4 33.25 7.90 -5.51
C THR A 4 32.68 8.29 -6.87
N SER A 5 33.43 9.10 -7.64
CA SER A 5 33.04 9.44 -9.02
C SER A 5 32.90 8.22 -9.92
N GLN A 6 33.61 7.12 -9.62
CA GLN A 6 33.46 5.86 -10.34
C GLN A 6 32.13 5.17 -10.01
N ASP A 7 31.72 5.20 -8.74
CA ASP A 7 30.46 4.58 -8.32
C ASP A 7 29.27 5.33 -8.94
N ILE A 8 29.37 6.65 -9.12
CA ILE A 8 28.36 7.47 -9.83
C ILE A 8 28.25 7.05 -11.30
N LYS A 9 29.38 6.83 -11.98
CA LYS A 9 29.36 6.38 -13.38
C LYS A 9 28.68 5.02 -13.52
N ILE A 10 29.05 4.06 -12.68
CA ILE A 10 28.44 2.73 -12.69
C ILE A 10 26.93 2.83 -12.36
N PHE A 11 26.57 3.63 -11.36
CA PHE A 11 25.17 3.90 -11.03
C PHE A 11 24.40 4.48 -12.23
N ASP A 12 24.96 5.46 -12.92
CA ASP A 12 24.31 6.09 -14.06
C ASP A 12 24.17 5.11 -15.23
N GLU A 13 25.16 4.25 -15.48
CA GLU A 13 25.09 3.19 -16.50
C GLU A 13 24.02 2.14 -16.21
N VAL A 14 23.72 1.87 -14.94
CA VAL A 14 22.73 0.86 -14.53
C VAL A 14 21.32 1.44 -14.45
N PHE A 15 21.16 2.68 -13.98
CA PHE A 15 19.85 3.23 -13.61
C PHE A 15 19.40 4.43 -14.43
N SER A 16 20.29 5.10 -15.18
CA SER A 16 19.90 6.21 -16.05
C SER A 16 19.57 5.73 -17.46
N THR A 17 18.68 6.44 -18.14
CA THR A 17 18.36 6.15 -19.55
C THR A 17 19.40 6.79 -20.49
N PRO A 18 19.87 6.08 -21.54
CA PRO A 18 20.90 6.60 -22.45
C PRO A 18 20.47 7.84 -23.23
N TYR A 19 19.17 8.01 -23.45
CA TYR A 19 18.62 8.99 -24.39
C TYR A 19 17.98 10.22 -23.72
N SER A 20 17.91 10.26 -22.39
CA SER A 20 17.26 11.36 -21.68
C SER A 20 17.96 11.70 -20.37
N ALA A 21 18.87 12.68 -20.45
CA ALA A 21 19.58 13.19 -19.29
C ALA A 21 18.59 13.59 -18.17
N GLY A 22 18.73 12.97 -16.99
CA GLY A 22 17.89 13.24 -15.81
C GLY A 22 16.69 12.31 -15.61
N TYR A 23 16.55 11.26 -16.43
CA TYR A 23 15.63 10.16 -16.17
C TYR A 23 16.33 9.02 -15.42
N ILE A 24 15.62 8.45 -14.45
CA ILE A 24 16.04 7.29 -13.67
C ILE A 24 14.96 6.23 -13.89
N LEU A 25 15.33 5.13 -14.54
CA LEU A 25 14.38 4.08 -14.94
C LEU A 25 13.13 4.68 -15.62
N ASP A 26 11.94 4.21 -15.27
CA ASP A 26 10.63 4.69 -15.73
C ASP A 26 9.95 5.64 -14.73
N PHE A 27 10.67 6.13 -13.71
CA PHE A 27 10.07 6.99 -12.68
C PHE A 27 9.80 8.42 -13.17
N THR A 28 8.62 8.93 -12.83
CA THR A 28 8.32 10.37 -12.73
C THR A 28 8.76 10.93 -11.36
N ASP A 29 8.81 12.26 -11.18
CA ASP A 29 9.07 12.84 -9.86
C ASP A 29 8.03 12.38 -8.82
N LYS A 30 6.74 12.29 -9.22
CA LYS A 30 5.65 11.78 -8.36
C LYS A 30 5.87 10.33 -7.96
N SER A 31 6.07 9.44 -8.94
CA SER A 31 6.21 8.00 -8.67
C SER A 31 7.53 7.66 -7.96
N MET A 32 8.59 8.46 -8.14
CA MET A 32 9.81 8.31 -7.34
C MET A 32 9.55 8.66 -5.88
N ARG A 33 8.83 9.77 -5.60
CA ARG A 33 8.46 10.13 -4.24
C ARG A 33 7.63 9.03 -3.58
N GLU A 34 6.60 8.54 -4.26
CA GLU A 34 5.73 7.46 -3.77
C GLU A 34 6.55 6.19 -3.48
N PHE A 35 7.43 5.79 -4.41
CA PHE A 35 8.34 4.66 -4.21
C PHE A 35 9.22 4.81 -2.97
N PHE A 36 9.82 5.99 -2.75
CA PHE A 36 10.70 6.23 -1.60
C PHE A 36 9.96 6.24 -0.27
N ASP A 37 8.73 6.78 -0.26
CA ASP A 37 7.89 6.80 0.94
C ASP A 37 7.33 5.41 1.27
N GLU A 38 6.75 4.72 0.30
CA GLU A 38 6.11 3.41 0.48
C GLU A 38 7.11 2.31 0.85
N GLU A 39 8.28 2.27 0.20
CA GLU A 39 9.24 1.19 0.39
C GLU A 39 10.21 1.43 1.56
N PHE A 40 10.46 2.69 1.93
CA PHE A 40 11.51 3.01 2.93
C PHE A 40 11.11 4.06 3.98
N ALA A 41 9.93 4.68 3.87
CA ALA A 41 9.53 5.85 4.67
C ALA A 41 10.59 6.97 4.62
N ILE A 42 11.12 7.25 3.43
CA ILE A 42 12.14 8.28 3.19
C ILE A 42 11.53 9.43 2.37
N ASN A 43 11.69 10.66 2.86
CA ASN A 43 11.34 11.85 2.12
C ASN A 43 12.47 12.20 1.14
N ILE A 44 12.45 11.65 -0.07
CA ILE A 44 13.43 11.98 -1.12
C ILE A 44 13.31 13.43 -1.64
N GLU A 45 12.28 14.18 -1.23
CA GLU A 45 12.09 15.61 -1.55
C GLU A 45 12.63 16.56 -0.47
N ASP A 46 13.25 16.02 0.58
CA ASP A 46 13.84 16.81 1.67
C ASP A 46 14.94 17.76 1.16
N GLU A 47 15.08 18.92 1.82
CA GLU A 47 16.11 19.93 1.52
C GLU A 47 17.53 19.34 1.55
N LEU A 48 17.74 18.32 2.38
CA LEU A 48 18.99 17.57 2.50
C LEU A 48 19.51 17.04 1.16
N TYR A 49 18.61 16.68 0.23
CA TYR A 49 18.95 16.06 -1.04
C TYR A 49 18.94 17.05 -2.22
N LYS A 50 18.75 18.34 -1.98
CA LYS A 50 18.66 19.37 -3.04
C LYS A 50 19.99 20.07 -3.34
N LYS A 51 21.10 19.67 -2.70
CA LYS A 51 22.44 20.29 -2.86
C LYS A 51 22.89 20.40 -4.32
N ASP A 52 22.66 19.34 -5.10
CA ASP A 52 23.04 19.26 -6.52
C ASP A 52 21.91 19.74 -7.48
N GLY A 53 20.76 20.12 -6.92
CA GLY A 53 19.55 20.62 -7.59
C GLY A 53 18.30 19.78 -7.31
N VAL A 54 17.15 20.22 -7.85
CA VAL A 54 15.82 19.75 -7.42
C VAL A 54 15.20 18.61 -8.25
N SER A 55 15.81 18.20 -9.36
CA SER A 55 15.25 17.12 -10.19
C SER A 55 15.40 15.75 -9.51
N LYS A 56 14.48 14.81 -9.77
CA LYS A 56 14.55 13.42 -9.27
C LYS A 56 15.94 12.78 -9.34
N ALA A 57 16.62 12.88 -10.48
CA ALA A 57 17.93 12.26 -10.67
C ALA A 57 19.02 12.95 -9.83
N LYS A 58 18.92 14.28 -9.66
CA LYS A 58 19.85 15.03 -8.80
C LYS A 58 19.63 14.71 -7.33
N ARG A 59 18.37 14.63 -6.90
CA ARG A 59 17.98 14.23 -5.54
C ARG A 59 18.45 12.82 -5.21
N LEU A 60 18.23 11.85 -6.10
CA LEU A 60 18.70 10.47 -5.90
C LEU A 60 20.23 10.37 -5.82
N ARG A 61 20.96 11.07 -6.69
CA ARG A 61 22.44 11.10 -6.61
C ARG A 61 22.93 11.74 -5.30
N CYS A 62 22.29 12.83 -4.88
CA CYS A 62 22.61 13.47 -3.60
C CYS A 62 22.32 12.52 -2.42
N PHE A 63 21.16 11.86 -2.42
CA PHE A 63 20.80 10.84 -1.44
C PHE A 63 21.87 9.75 -1.32
N ILE A 64 22.32 9.19 -2.44
CA ILE A 64 23.33 8.12 -2.47
C ILE A 64 24.68 8.58 -1.90
N LYS A 65 25.08 9.83 -2.19
CA LYS A 65 26.33 10.41 -1.66
C LYS A 65 26.23 10.68 -0.16
N GLU A 66 25.15 11.30 0.28
CA GLU A 66 25.11 11.86 1.63
C GLU A 66 24.72 10.81 2.69
N THR A 67 23.82 9.87 2.34
CA THR A 67 23.21 8.92 3.27
C THR A 67 24.17 7.81 3.71
N ASN A 68 23.86 7.17 4.85
CA ASN A 68 24.57 5.99 5.34
C ASN A 68 24.51 4.81 4.35
N ARG A 69 25.55 3.97 4.38
CA ARG A 69 25.74 2.86 3.45
C ARG A 69 24.61 1.84 3.49
N GLU A 70 24.13 1.47 4.67
CA GLU A 70 23.12 0.42 4.85
C GLU A 70 21.82 0.79 4.13
N THR A 71 21.36 2.04 4.32
CA THR A 71 20.17 2.56 3.62
C THR A 71 20.40 2.62 2.11
N VAL A 72 21.57 3.06 1.65
CA VAL A 72 21.88 3.14 0.22
C VAL A 72 21.86 1.76 -0.43
N LEU A 73 22.44 0.74 0.22
CA LEU A 73 22.44 -0.64 -0.28
C LEU A 73 21.01 -1.19 -0.40
N GLU A 74 20.15 -0.90 0.57
CA GLU A 74 18.74 -1.31 0.56
C GLU A 74 17.97 -0.67 -0.61
N VAL A 75 18.13 0.65 -0.79
CA VAL A 75 17.51 1.39 -1.89
C VAL A 75 17.99 0.89 -3.25
N LEU A 76 19.30 0.67 -3.43
CA LEU A 76 19.86 0.15 -4.69
C LEU A 76 19.33 -1.25 -5.00
N ALA A 77 19.19 -2.13 -4.00
CA ALA A 77 18.64 -3.47 -4.20
C ALA A 77 17.18 -3.43 -4.68
N LYS A 78 16.36 -2.55 -4.12
CA LYS A 78 14.96 -2.37 -4.53
C LYS A 78 14.82 -1.69 -5.89
N LEU A 79 15.63 -0.69 -6.19
CA LEU A 79 15.70 -0.09 -7.54
C LEU A 79 16.11 -1.13 -8.60
N TRP A 80 17.02 -2.05 -8.26
CA TRP A 80 17.39 -3.14 -9.15
C TRP A 80 16.26 -4.14 -9.37
N GLN A 81 15.52 -4.49 -8.32
CA GLN A 81 14.31 -5.31 -8.46
C GLN A 81 13.27 -4.64 -9.36
N HIS A 82 13.13 -3.31 -9.27
CA HIS A 82 12.27 -2.54 -10.15
C HIS A 82 12.77 -2.56 -11.60
N ARG A 83 14.06 -2.31 -11.85
CA ARG A 83 14.69 -2.40 -13.18
C ARG A 83 14.43 -3.75 -13.86
N LYS A 84 14.49 -4.85 -13.11
CA LYS A 84 14.21 -6.20 -13.62
C LYS A 84 12.73 -6.45 -13.99
N LYS A 85 11.80 -5.63 -13.49
CA LYS A 85 10.37 -5.69 -13.85
C LYS A 85 10.06 -4.85 -15.09
N ILE A 86 10.93 -3.90 -15.45
CA ILE A 86 10.77 -3.06 -16.64
C ILE A 86 11.20 -3.87 -17.87
N ASN A 87 10.27 -4.07 -18.80
CA ASN A 87 10.51 -4.87 -20.01
C ASN A 87 11.12 -4.06 -21.17
N SER A 88 11.18 -2.73 -21.07
CA SER A 88 11.68 -1.85 -22.12
C SER A 88 12.50 -0.68 -21.55
N PRO A 89 13.79 -0.53 -21.90
CA PRO A 89 14.57 -1.46 -22.73
C PRO A 89 14.82 -2.80 -22.01
N ALA A 90 15.01 -3.87 -22.79
CA ALA A 90 15.35 -5.18 -22.26
C ALA A 90 16.63 -5.11 -21.39
N LEU A 91 16.66 -5.89 -20.32
CA LEU A 91 17.84 -6.00 -19.46
C LEU A 91 18.99 -6.66 -20.23
N ILE A 92 20.18 -6.05 -20.21
CA ILE A 92 21.38 -6.63 -20.82
C ILE A 92 22.32 -7.21 -19.74
N PRO A 93 23.03 -8.32 -20.01
CA PRO A 93 23.93 -8.94 -19.02
C PRO A 93 24.99 -8.01 -18.43
N GLN A 94 25.41 -7.00 -19.20
CA GLN A 94 26.36 -5.99 -18.74
C GLN A 94 25.81 -5.14 -17.58
N GLU A 95 24.51 -4.80 -17.58
CA GLU A 95 23.88 -4.07 -16.48
C GLU A 95 23.92 -4.89 -15.18
N GLU A 96 23.72 -6.22 -15.27
CA GLU A 96 23.80 -7.11 -14.10
C GLU A 96 25.21 -7.16 -13.51
N MET A 97 26.23 -7.24 -14.38
CA MET A 97 27.64 -7.23 -13.97
C MET A 97 28.02 -5.90 -13.32
N LEU A 98 27.61 -4.78 -13.92
CA LEU A 98 27.86 -3.44 -13.40
C LEU A 98 27.16 -3.23 -12.05
N PHE A 99 25.92 -3.69 -11.90
CA PHE A 99 25.21 -3.64 -10.63
C PHE A 99 25.92 -4.48 -9.56
N ALA A 100 26.33 -5.71 -9.87
CA ALA A 100 27.07 -6.56 -8.95
C ALA A 100 28.39 -5.89 -8.50
N GLN A 101 29.13 -5.31 -9.45
CA GLN A 101 30.36 -4.56 -9.18
C GLN A 101 30.10 -3.36 -8.25
N LEU A 102 29.03 -2.60 -8.49
CA LEU A 102 28.66 -1.47 -7.63
C LEU A 102 28.40 -1.91 -6.19
N ILE A 103 27.60 -2.97 -6.02
CA ILE A 103 27.25 -3.48 -4.69
C ILE A 103 28.48 -4.01 -3.95
N GLU A 104 29.36 -4.75 -4.62
CA GLU A 104 30.59 -5.26 -4.03
C GLU A 104 31.50 -4.12 -3.55
N ARG A 105 31.68 -3.10 -4.38
CA ARG A 105 32.47 -1.91 -4.03
C ARG A 105 31.93 -1.20 -2.80
N LEU A 106 30.61 -1.01 -2.71
CA LEU A 106 29.98 -0.35 -1.57
C LEU A 106 30.06 -1.20 -0.30
N LYS A 107 29.93 -2.53 -0.40
CA LYS A 107 30.07 -3.43 0.75
C LYS A 107 31.50 -3.43 1.32
N ASN A 108 32.51 -3.36 0.45
CA ASN A 108 33.92 -3.40 0.82
C ASN A 108 34.51 -2.03 1.18
N ALA A 109 33.69 -0.97 1.16
CA ALA A 109 34.08 0.36 1.62
C ALA A 109 34.44 0.33 3.12
N ASP A 110 35.51 1.01 3.51
CA ASP A 110 35.99 1.05 4.89
C ASP A 110 35.00 1.75 5.84
N VAL A 111 35.12 1.48 7.15
CA VAL A 111 34.18 2.00 8.16
C VAL A 111 34.05 3.52 8.08
N ILE A 112 35.12 4.24 7.77
CA ILE A 112 35.11 5.70 7.64
C ILE A 112 34.30 6.15 6.41
N SER A 113 34.47 5.50 5.26
CA SER A 113 33.68 5.82 4.08
C SER A 113 32.22 5.37 4.18
N SER A 114 31.91 4.40 5.05
CA SER A 114 30.53 3.94 5.30
C SER A 114 29.65 4.96 6.05
N PHE A 115 30.26 5.89 6.78
CA PHE A 115 29.53 6.93 7.52
C PHE A 115 28.81 7.88 6.56
N GLY A 116 27.53 8.10 6.82
CA GLY A 116 26.70 9.09 6.16
C GLY A 116 25.60 9.55 7.10
N ILE A 117 24.84 10.54 6.66
CA ILE A 117 23.71 11.01 7.46
C ILE A 117 22.58 9.96 7.45
N PRO A 118 21.84 9.81 8.56
CA PRO A 118 20.57 9.11 8.54
C PRO A 118 19.66 9.73 7.47
N PRO A 119 18.86 8.94 6.73
CA PRO A 119 17.97 9.50 5.72
C PRO A 119 16.92 10.38 6.38
N ALA A 120 16.58 11.51 5.74
CA ALA A 120 15.39 12.27 6.05
C ALA A 120 14.16 11.35 5.94
N ARG A 121 13.51 11.11 7.07
CA ARG A 121 12.29 10.29 7.10
C ARG A 121 11.13 11.11 6.59
N THR A 122 10.18 10.46 5.93
CA THR A 122 8.89 11.10 5.71
C THR A 122 8.34 11.48 7.07
N GLU A 123 8.23 12.79 7.34
CA GLU A 123 7.30 13.27 8.35
C GLU A 123 5.93 12.90 7.84
N ARG A 124 5.48 11.70 8.16
CA ARG A 124 4.05 11.45 8.13
C ARG A 124 3.49 12.34 9.21
N ILE A 125 3.03 13.53 8.80
CA ILE A 125 1.94 14.18 9.51
C ILE A 125 0.79 13.18 9.37
N ASN A 126 0.73 12.21 10.27
CA ASN A 126 -0.29 11.17 10.36
C ASN A 126 -1.64 11.78 10.78
N THR A 127 -1.97 12.99 10.30
CA THR A 127 -3.34 13.46 10.34
C THR A 127 -4.02 12.86 9.12
N ILE A 128 -4.54 11.65 9.30
CA ILE A 128 -5.56 11.11 8.41
C ILE A 128 -6.63 12.20 8.26
N ASP A 129 -6.91 12.62 7.03
CA ASP A 129 -7.94 13.62 6.78
C ASP A 129 -9.32 12.97 6.86
N TYR A 130 -9.76 12.71 8.09
CA TYR A 130 -11.07 12.13 8.38
C TYR A 130 -12.20 12.94 7.75
N LYS A 131 -12.07 14.28 7.73
CA LYS A 131 -13.07 15.17 7.16
C LYS A 131 -13.22 14.96 5.65
N TYR A 132 -12.11 14.86 4.93
CA TYR A 132 -12.13 14.51 3.50
C TYR A 132 -12.81 13.15 3.27
N LEU A 133 -12.38 12.12 4.00
CA LEU A 133 -12.90 10.75 3.84
C LEU A 133 -14.41 10.68 4.11
N ILE A 134 -14.89 11.38 5.13
CA ILE A 134 -16.31 11.53 5.45
C ILE A 134 -17.08 12.24 4.34
N ASN A 135 -16.58 13.39 3.87
CA ASN A 135 -17.26 14.18 2.84
C ASN A 135 -17.43 13.38 1.55
N GLU A 136 -16.43 12.59 1.17
CA GLU A 136 -16.53 11.73 -0.01
C GLU A 136 -17.63 10.66 0.14
N LEU A 137 -17.76 10.04 1.33
CA LEU A 137 -18.88 9.11 1.59
C LEU A 137 -20.24 9.81 1.46
N GLU A 138 -20.36 11.05 1.92
CA GLU A 138 -21.61 11.82 1.79
C GLU A 138 -21.92 12.14 0.31
N LEU A 139 -20.93 12.55 -0.47
CA LEU A 139 -21.09 12.83 -1.89
C LEU A 139 -21.54 11.58 -2.68
N MET A 140 -20.97 10.42 -2.35
CA MET A 140 -21.30 9.14 -2.98
C MET A 140 -22.77 8.74 -2.84
N LYS A 141 -23.49 9.19 -1.80
CA LYS A 141 -24.93 8.90 -1.62
C LYS A 141 -25.78 9.42 -2.77
N SER A 142 -25.32 10.49 -3.43
CA SER A 142 -26.04 11.16 -4.52
C SER A 142 -25.68 10.64 -5.92
N MET A 143 -24.69 9.75 -6.02
CA MET A 143 -24.21 9.20 -7.29
C MET A 143 -25.10 8.07 -7.82
N THR A 144 -25.05 7.85 -9.14
CA THR A 144 -25.68 6.67 -9.74
C THR A 144 -25.01 5.37 -9.23
N PRO A 145 -25.69 4.21 -9.28
CA PRO A 145 -25.14 2.96 -8.76
C PRO A 145 -23.76 2.59 -9.33
N GLN A 146 -23.57 2.80 -10.64
CA GLN A 146 -22.33 2.48 -11.33
C GLN A 146 -21.19 3.43 -10.93
N GLU A 147 -21.44 4.74 -10.93
CA GLU A 147 -20.46 5.75 -10.50
C GLU A 147 -20.06 5.55 -9.04
N ARG A 148 -21.05 5.25 -8.17
CA ARG A 148 -20.82 4.97 -6.76
C ARG A 148 -19.94 3.74 -6.56
N GLY A 149 -20.11 2.68 -7.36
CA GLY A 149 -19.24 1.49 -7.34
C GLY A 149 -17.77 1.86 -7.57
N TYR A 150 -17.47 2.47 -8.71
CA TYR A 150 -16.10 2.87 -9.04
C TYR A 150 -15.50 3.85 -8.04
N ARG A 151 -16.28 4.84 -7.60
CA ARG A 151 -15.79 5.82 -6.61
C ARG A 151 -15.53 5.16 -5.26
N PHE A 152 -16.38 4.23 -4.82
CA PHE A 152 -16.23 3.53 -3.54
C PHE A 152 -14.99 2.63 -3.54
N GLU A 153 -14.68 1.94 -4.64
CA GLU A 153 -13.44 1.17 -4.78
C GLU A 153 -12.19 2.07 -4.64
N SER A 154 -12.17 3.20 -5.36
CA SER A 154 -11.07 4.19 -5.24
C SER A 154 -10.95 4.73 -3.81
N TRP A 155 -12.08 5.04 -3.18
CA TRP A 155 -12.13 5.58 -1.83
C TRP A 155 -11.60 4.59 -0.78
N LEU A 156 -11.92 3.30 -0.93
CA LEU A 156 -11.36 2.26 -0.07
C LEU A 156 -9.84 2.16 -0.23
N ASN A 157 -9.33 2.31 -1.45
CA ASN A 157 -7.88 2.34 -1.69
C ASN A 157 -7.21 3.54 -1.00
N GLU A 158 -7.81 4.73 -1.11
CA GLU A 158 -7.38 5.95 -0.41
C GLU A 158 -7.39 5.75 1.12
N LEU A 159 -8.48 5.18 1.66
CA LEU A 159 -8.61 4.86 3.07
C LEU A 159 -7.50 3.91 3.55
N PHE A 160 -7.30 2.79 2.87
CA PHE A 160 -6.25 1.82 3.24
C PHE A 160 -4.85 2.42 3.13
N SER A 161 -4.62 3.30 2.15
CA SER A 161 -3.36 4.01 2.00
C SER A 161 -3.12 4.99 3.15
N ALA A 162 -4.15 5.72 3.59
CA ALA A 162 -4.08 6.61 4.75
C ALA A 162 -3.72 5.87 6.05
N PHE A 163 -4.13 4.61 6.17
CA PHE A 163 -3.75 3.72 7.28
C PHE A 163 -2.48 2.89 6.99
N SER A 164 -1.77 3.15 5.90
CA SER A 164 -0.51 2.49 5.54
C SER A 164 -0.59 0.98 5.38
N LEU A 165 -1.72 0.50 4.86
CA LEU A 165 -1.97 -0.92 4.62
C LEU A 165 -1.46 -1.41 3.25
N SER A 166 -0.61 -0.64 2.57
CA SER A 166 -0.04 -0.97 1.25
C SER A 166 -1.09 -1.54 0.26
N PRO A 167 -2.18 -0.80 -0.02
CA PRO A 167 -3.28 -1.34 -0.81
C PRO A 167 -2.91 -1.51 -2.28
N LYS A 168 -3.58 -2.45 -2.94
CA LYS A 168 -3.62 -2.58 -4.41
C LYS A 168 -5.06 -2.43 -4.88
N ALA A 169 -5.25 -1.62 -5.92
CA ALA A 169 -6.54 -1.47 -6.58
C ALA A 169 -6.99 -2.79 -7.22
N GLY A 170 -8.25 -2.84 -7.67
CA GLY A 170 -8.85 -4.03 -8.26
C GLY A 170 -8.04 -4.60 -9.42
N PHE A 171 -8.01 -5.92 -9.49
CA PHE A 171 -7.24 -6.66 -10.48
C PHE A 171 -8.01 -7.88 -10.98
N ARG A 172 -7.64 -8.34 -12.18
CA ARG A 172 -8.23 -9.51 -12.82
C ARG A 172 -7.24 -10.66 -12.85
N ILE A 173 -7.71 -11.82 -12.42
CA ILE A 173 -7.09 -13.12 -12.69
C ILE A 173 -7.95 -13.80 -13.77
N ILE A 174 -7.43 -14.83 -14.42
CA ILE A 174 -8.16 -15.59 -15.45
C ILE A 174 -9.52 -16.05 -14.90
N GLY A 175 -10.61 -15.46 -15.40
CA GLY A 175 -11.98 -15.78 -15.00
C GLY A 175 -12.47 -15.16 -13.68
N GLU A 176 -11.68 -14.33 -13.00
CA GLU A 176 -12.01 -13.78 -11.68
C GLU A 176 -11.64 -12.29 -11.57
N GLN A 177 -12.55 -11.47 -11.05
CA GLN A 177 -12.27 -10.09 -10.65
C GLN A 177 -12.25 -9.98 -9.13
N ILE A 178 -11.24 -9.29 -8.61
CA ILE A 178 -11.06 -8.93 -7.20
C ILE A 178 -11.00 -7.40 -7.11
N ASP A 179 -11.76 -6.81 -6.19
CA ASP A 179 -11.94 -5.35 -6.11
C ASP A 179 -10.73 -4.66 -5.46
N GLY A 180 -9.91 -5.41 -4.72
CA GLY A 180 -8.62 -4.93 -4.25
C GLY A 180 -7.93 -5.90 -3.29
N SER A 181 -6.81 -5.45 -2.73
CA SER A 181 -6.17 -6.13 -1.62
C SER A 181 -5.38 -5.15 -0.75
N PHE A 182 -5.06 -5.52 0.47
CA PHE A 182 -4.15 -4.78 1.33
C PHE A 182 -3.35 -5.73 2.23
N ASN A 183 -2.29 -5.20 2.85
CA ASN A 183 -1.45 -5.90 3.81
C ASN A 183 -1.76 -5.40 5.23
N LEU A 184 -2.06 -6.32 6.13
CA LEU A 184 -2.18 -6.07 7.55
C LEU A 184 -1.34 -7.11 8.30
N HIS A 185 -0.33 -6.68 9.04
CA HIS A 185 0.59 -7.55 9.79
C HIS A 185 1.23 -8.66 8.94
N ASN A 186 1.66 -8.33 7.73
CA ASN A 186 2.25 -9.25 6.75
C ASN A 186 1.29 -10.32 6.21
N GLU A 187 0.00 -10.22 6.51
CA GLU A 187 -1.04 -11.05 5.90
C GLU A 187 -1.75 -10.29 4.78
N ILE A 188 -2.06 -11.00 3.70
CA ILE A 188 -2.77 -10.45 2.55
C ILE A 188 -4.28 -10.61 2.79
N TYR A 189 -4.99 -9.49 2.74
CA TYR A 189 -6.44 -9.44 2.74
C TYR A 189 -6.92 -9.07 1.34
N LEU A 190 -7.70 -9.95 0.70
CA LEU A 190 -8.45 -9.60 -0.51
C LEU A 190 -9.70 -8.83 -0.11
N VAL A 191 -10.11 -7.90 -0.97
CA VAL A 191 -11.27 -7.02 -0.74
C VAL A 191 -12.33 -7.32 -1.79
N GLU A 192 -13.56 -7.48 -1.33
CA GLU A 192 -14.78 -7.38 -2.14
C GLU A 192 -15.59 -6.19 -1.61
N ALA A 193 -16.02 -5.30 -2.50
CA ALA A 193 -16.73 -4.08 -2.14
C ALA A 193 -18.09 -4.03 -2.85
N LYS A 194 -19.17 -3.90 -2.07
CA LYS A 194 -20.54 -3.83 -2.59
C LYS A 194 -21.17 -2.49 -2.22
N SER A 195 -21.30 -1.61 -3.21
CA SER A 195 -21.88 -0.25 -3.06
C SER A 195 -23.38 -0.17 -3.37
N HIS A 196 -24.09 -1.29 -3.42
CA HIS A 196 -25.50 -1.33 -3.79
C HIS A 196 -26.41 -0.76 -2.70
N SER A 197 -27.60 -0.28 -3.09
CA SER A 197 -28.62 0.25 -2.18
C SER A 197 -29.41 -0.84 -1.43
N LEU A 198 -29.25 -2.10 -1.81
CA LEU A 198 -29.82 -3.26 -1.13
C LEU A 198 -28.80 -3.92 -0.22
N LYS A 199 -29.31 -4.52 0.87
CA LYS A 199 -28.50 -5.35 1.78
C LYS A 199 -27.88 -6.54 1.05
N THR A 200 -26.64 -6.85 1.38
CA THR A 200 -25.88 -7.96 0.82
C THR A 200 -26.40 -9.30 1.33
N SER A 201 -26.50 -10.29 0.43
CA SER A 201 -27.06 -11.61 0.70
C SER A 201 -25.98 -12.65 1.02
N ALA A 202 -26.39 -13.83 1.49
CA ALA A 202 -25.48 -14.96 1.68
C ALA A 202 -24.80 -15.43 0.37
N ASN A 203 -25.49 -15.29 -0.77
CA ASN A 203 -24.94 -15.73 -2.06
C ASN A 203 -23.68 -14.94 -2.43
N ASP A 204 -23.67 -13.64 -2.15
CA ASP A 204 -22.50 -12.80 -2.40
C ASP A 204 -21.31 -13.22 -1.53
N LEU A 205 -21.57 -13.55 -0.26
CA LEU A 205 -20.57 -14.05 0.68
C LEU A 205 -20.03 -15.43 0.26
N HIS A 206 -20.89 -16.32 -0.26
CA HIS A 206 -20.46 -17.62 -0.79
C HIS A 206 -19.59 -17.46 -2.04
N VAL A 207 -19.95 -16.54 -2.95
CA VAL A 207 -19.15 -16.25 -4.14
C VAL A 207 -17.76 -15.77 -3.73
N PHE A 208 -17.65 -14.80 -2.82
CA PHE A 208 -16.35 -14.29 -2.37
C PHE A 208 -15.54 -15.33 -1.60
N GLN A 209 -16.18 -16.14 -0.74
CA GLN A 209 -15.49 -17.25 -0.07
C GLN A 209 -14.90 -18.24 -1.09
N GLY A 210 -15.65 -18.60 -2.13
CA GLY A 210 -15.16 -19.48 -3.20
C GLY A 210 -13.94 -18.91 -3.93
N LYS A 211 -13.85 -17.58 -4.09
CA LYS A 211 -12.64 -16.92 -4.65
C LYS A 211 -11.43 -17.11 -3.72
N LEU A 212 -11.62 -17.01 -2.40
CA LEU A 212 -10.57 -17.18 -1.40
C LEU A 212 -10.10 -18.62 -1.25
N ASP A 213 -11.00 -19.59 -1.37
CA ASP A 213 -10.68 -21.02 -1.24
C ASP A 213 -9.68 -21.49 -2.32
N GLN A 214 -9.52 -20.71 -3.40
CA GLN A 214 -8.54 -20.95 -4.48
C GLN A 214 -7.21 -20.21 -4.27
N LYS A 215 -7.04 -19.50 -3.16
CA LYS A 215 -5.82 -18.74 -2.84
C LYS A 215 -4.98 -19.49 -1.82
N ALA A 216 -3.83 -18.92 -1.47
CA ALA A 216 -2.98 -19.51 -0.44
C ALA A 216 -3.74 -19.61 0.88
N THR A 217 -3.49 -20.66 1.67
CA THR A 217 -4.23 -20.95 2.91
C THR A 217 -4.17 -19.84 3.96
N TRP A 218 -3.17 -18.95 3.87
CA TRP A 218 -3.01 -17.77 4.74
C TRP A 218 -3.67 -16.49 4.19
N THR A 219 -4.30 -16.55 3.01
CA THR A 219 -5.03 -15.41 2.44
C THR A 219 -6.39 -15.28 3.12
N ARG A 220 -6.70 -14.06 3.56
CA ARG A 220 -7.97 -13.73 4.22
C ARG A 220 -8.77 -12.76 3.36
N GLY A 221 -10.04 -12.58 3.70
CA GLY A 221 -10.92 -11.64 3.01
C GLY A 221 -11.48 -10.56 3.92
N VAL A 222 -11.71 -9.39 3.35
CA VAL A 222 -12.62 -8.39 3.90
C VAL A 222 -13.74 -8.15 2.91
N PHE A 223 -14.97 -8.37 3.34
CA PHE A 223 -16.16 -8.04 2.56
C PHE A 223 -16.74 -6.73 3.08
N ILE A 224 -16.79 -5.71 2.25
CA ILE A 224 -17.29 -4.38 2.61
C ILE A 224 -18.62 -4.14 1.91
N SER A 225 -19.69 -3.99 2.69
CA SER A 225 -21.03 -3.74 2.17
C SER A 225 -21.55 -2.37 2.59
N TRP A 226 -21.80 -1.48 1.63
CA TRP A 226 -22.30 -0.12 1.88
C TRP A 226 -23.57 -0.11 2.73
N GLN A 227 -24.59 -0.90 2.36
CA GLN A 227 -25.86 -1.01 3.09
C GLN A 227 -25.88 -2.11 4.16
N GLY A 228 -24.73 -2.75 4.40
CA GLY A 228 -24.63 -3.90 5.29
C GLY A 228 -25.26 -5.17 4.71
N PHE A 229 -25.66 -6.08 5.58
CA PHE A 229 -26.02 -7.46 5.24
C PHE A 229 -27.47 -7.77 5.65
N SER A 230 -28.12 -8.72 4.97
CA SER A 230 -29.46 -9.18 5.35
C SER A 230 -29.43 -9.95 6.67
N SER A 231 -30.56 -10.00 7.37
CA SER A 231 -30.69 -10.69 8.67
C SER A 231 -30.35 -12.19 8.58
N GLU A 232 -30.61 -12.79 7.43
CA GLU A 232 -30.41 -14.23 7.18
C GLU A 232 -29.04 -14.53 6.56
N ALA A 233 -28.27 -13.50 6.16
CA ALA A 233 -27.05 -13.69 5.36
C ALA A 233 -26.04 -14.59 6.07
N PHE A 234 -25.75 -14.32 7.36
CA PHE A 234 -24.76 -15.07 8.12
C PHE A 234 -25.23 -16.47 8.50
N ALA A 235 -26.52 -16.63 8.80
CA ALA A 235 -27.10 -17.94 9.09
C ALA A 235 -27.02 -18.87 7.87
N ALA A 236 -27.33 -18.36 6.67
CA ALA A 236 -27.25 -19.11 5.43
C ALA A 236 -25.80 -19.27 4.90
N TRP A 237 -24.88 -18.37 5.26
CA TRP A 237 -23.47 -18.47 4.89
C TRP A 237 -22.71 -19.49 5.73
N GLY A 238 -23.05 -19.61 7.02
CA GLY A 238 -22.52 -20.62 7.95
C GLY A 238 -21.27 -20.17 8.72
N ARG A 239 -20.49 -21.15 9.19
CA ARG A 239 -19.26 -20.94 9.98
C ARG A 239 -18.02 -21.42 9.21
N ASN A 240 -16.85 -21.36 9.87
CA ASN A 240 -15.53 -21.70 9.31
C ASN A 240 -15.18 -20.86 8.06
N LYS A 241 -15.21 -19.53 8.21
CA LYS A 241 -14.96 -18.59 7.11
C LYS A 241 -13.69 -17.80 7.36
N SER A 242 -12.98 -17.46 6.29
CA SER A 242 -11.77 -16.64 6.31
C SER A 242 -12.03 -15.17 5.96
N ILE A 243 -13.29 -14.73 6.07
CA ILE A 243 -13.75 -13.39 5.71
C ILE A 243 -14.25 -12.65 6.96
N VAL A 244 -13.81 -11.40 7.11
CA VAL A 244 -14.41 -10.43 8.04
C VAL A 244 -15.30 -9.46 7.26
N CYS A 245 -16.46 -9.15 7.80
CA CYS A 245 -17.44 -8.27 7.18
C CYS A 245 -17.45 -6.89 7.85
N VAL A 246 -17.46 -5.86 7.02
CA VAL A 246 -17.54 -4.45 7.43
C VAL A 246 -18.66 -3.76 6.68
N THR A 247 -19.42 -2.95 7.39
CA THR A 247 -20.54 -2.20 6.81
C THR A 247 -20.15 -0.75 6.51
N GLY A 248 -20.89 -0.08 5.61
CA GLY A 248 -20.74 1.36 5.42
C GLY A 248 -21.00 2.15 6.71
N TYR A 249 -21.88 1.64 7.58
CA TYR A 249 -22.11 2.18 8.92
C TYR A 249 -20.83 2.13 9.78
N ASP A 250 -20.16 0.97 9.82
CA ASP A 250 -18.90 0.81 10.55
C ASP A 250 -17.84 1.82 10.05
N LEU A 251 -17.68 1.94 8.73
CA LEU A 251 -16.69 2.85 8.13
C LEU A 251 -17.00 4.32 8.43
N TYR A 252 -18.25 4.74 8.29
CA TYR A 252 -18.66 6.11 8.55
C TYR A 252 -18.43 6.49 10.03
N HIS A 253 -18.89 5.64 10.95
CA HIS A 253 -18.78 5.90 12.37
C HIS A 253 -17.36 5.73 12.91
N MET A 254 -16.54 4.89 12.27
CA MET A 254 -15.11 4.81 12.55
C MET A 254 -14.44 6.16 12.27
N LEU A 255 -14.73 6.75 11.10
CA LEU A 255 -14.17 8.04 10.72
C LEU A 255 -14.69 9.18 11.61
N MET A 256 -16.00 9.21 11.88
CA MET A 256 -16.63 10.26 12.70
C MET A 256 -16.09 10.33 14.12
N ASN A 257 -15.70 9.19 14.68
CA ASN A 257 -15.23 9.09 16.06
C ASN A 257 -13.70 8.98 16.16
N ASN A 258 -12.97 9.23 15.05
CA ASN A 258 -11.51 9.08 14.97
C ASN A 258 -11.01 7.70 15.46
N ILE A 259 -11.80 6.66 15.22
CA ILE A 259 -11.43 5.29 15.55
C ILE A 259 -10.43 4.81 14.49
N SER A 260 -9.38 4.11 14.89
CA SER A 260 -8.42 3.56 13.93
C SER A 260 -9.05 2.41 13.13
N LEU A 261 -8.92 2.45 11.80
CA LEU A 261 -9.34 1.35 10.94
C LEU A 261 -8.61 0.04 11.30
N ILE A 262 -7.33 0.13 11.65
CA ILE A 262 -6.51 -1.02 12.07
C ILE A 262 -7.10 -1.65 13.33
N ASP A 263 -7.34 -0.86 14.38
CA ASP A 263 -7.91 -1.34 15.65
C ASP A 263 -9.31 -1.96 15.44
N MET A 264 -10.14 -1.33 14.60
CA MET A 264 -11.46 -1.88 14.25
C MET A 264 -11.33 -3.24 13.55
N PHE A 265 -10.42 -3.38 12.58
CA PHE A 265 -10.18 -4.66 11.92
C PHE A 265 -9.67 -5.70 12.90
N GLU A 266 -8.68 -5.39 13.73
CA GLU A 266 -8.12 -6.33 14.71
C GLU A 266 -9.19 -6.86 15.67
N LYS A 267 -10.06 -5.98 16.19
CA LYS A 267 -11.18 -6.40 17.05
C LYS A 267 -12.17 -7.30 16.31
N LYS A 268 -12.54 -6.96 15.08
CA LYS A 268 -13.45 -7.80 14.26
C LYS A 268 -12.81 -9.15 13.91
N ILE A 269 -11.54 -9.17 13.52
CA ILE A 269 -10.76 -10.38 13.22
C ILE A 269 -10.71 -11.28 14.46
N ARG A 270 -10.44 -10.71 15.63
CA ARG A 270 -10.41 -11.46 16.89
C ARG A 270 -11.74 -12.14 17.18
N LEU A 271 -12.85 -11.42 17.05
CA LEU A 271 -14.19 -11.98 17.27
C LEU A 271 -14.56 -13.05 16.23
N ALA A 272 -14.19 -12.84 14.97
CA ALA A 272 -14.35 -13.86 13.93
C ALA A 272 -13.55 -15.13 14.26
N ALA A 273 -12.30 -14.99 14.70
CA ALA A 273 -11.43 -16.12 15.03
C ALA A 273 -11.86 -16.87 16.31
N GLU A 274 -12.22 -16.14 17.37
CA GLU A 274 -12.52 -16.73 18.69
C GLU A 274 -13.97 -17.21 18.81
N LYS A 275 -14.92 -16.54 18.15
CA LYS A 275 -16.38 -16.78 18.31
C LYS A 275 -17.10 -17.10 17.01
N GLY A 276 -16.43 -16.97 15.87
CA GLY A 276 -17.06 -17.10 14.55
C GLY A 276 -17.93 -15.91 14.19
N ASP A 277 -17.83 -14.78 14.88
CA ASP A 277 -18.67 -13.60 14.65
C ASP A 277 -18.07 -12.71 13.56
N TYR A 278 -18.47 -12.96 12.32
CA TYR A 278 -17.85 -12.32 11.14
C TYR A 278 -18.28 -10.86 10.92
N CYS A 279 -19.35 -10.38 11.55
CA CYS A 279 -19.90 -9.04 11.31
C CYS A 279 -20.44 -8.40 12.60
N VAL A 280 -19.55 -7.94 13.48
CA VAL A 280 -19.93 -7.24 14.71
C VAL A 280 -19.99 -5.73 14.46
N SER A 281 -21.11 -5.07 14.80
CA SER A 281 -21.28 -3.62 14.62
C SER A 281 -20.25 -2.82 15.43
N ILE A 282 -19.80 -1.70 14.92
CA ILE A 282 -18.90 -0.78 15.61
C ILE A 282 -19.40 -0.33 16.99
N ASP A 283 -20.71 -0.21 17.21
CA ASP A 283 -21.29 0.19 18.50
C ASP A 283 -21.00 -0.84 19.61
N ILE A 284 -20.94 -2.12 19.22
CA ILE A 284 -20.62 -3.24 20.12
C ILE A 284 -19.10 -3.31 20.34
N LEU A 285 -18.29 -2.91 19.35
CA LEU A 285 -16.83 -2.92 19.47
C LEU A 285 -16.30 -1.80 20.38
N TYR A 286 -17.03 -0.67 20.45
CA TYR A 286 -16.66 0.54 21.20
C TYR A 286 -17.84 1.11 22.01
N PRO A 287 -18.43 0.34 22.94
CA PRO A 287 -19.61 0.75 23.70
C PRO A 287 -19.41 2.06 24.46
N GLU A 288 -18.18 2.38 24.86
CA GLU A 288 -17.80 3.61 25.55
C GLU A 288 -17.91 4.90 24.71
N ILE A 289 -17.93 4.75 23.38
CA ILE A 289 -18.06 5.86 22.43
C ILE A 289 -19.54 6.10 22.10
N PHE A 290 -20.33 5.04 21.91
CA PHE A 290 -21.69 5.11 21.38
C PHE A 290 -22.81 5.09 22.44
N ASN A 291 -22.55 4.64 23.67
CA ASN A 291 -23.55 4.59 24.74
C ASN A 291 -23.55 5.84 25.65
N LYS A 292 -23.11 7.00 25.13
CA LYS A 292 -23.17 8.28 25.84
C LYS A 292 -24.40 9.10 25.49
#